data_AF-A0A7R5KWD6-F1
#
_entry.id   AF-A0A7R5KWD6-F1
#
_cell.length_a   1.000
_cell.length_b   1.000
_cell.length_c   1.000
_cell.angle_alpha   90.00
_cell.angle_beta   90.00
_cell.angle_gamma   90.00
#
_symmetry.space_group_name_H-M   'P 1'
#
loop_
_entity.id
_entity.type
_entity.pdbx_description
1 polymer ?
#
loop_
_entity_poly.entity_id
_entity_poly.type
_entity_poly.pdbx_seq_one_letter_code
_entity_poly.pdbx_strand_id
1 'polypeptide(L)'
;MAQEDRGENWLPGAEETIPELRDSIQQLQQETEAWQPQSQRQSLVLEPQPGEPRVCQDTQQQELEPAEVLATIQALQRDLDFCRDVNRKRLAQLQQQECEMEQEHQDLVSLMQQCQVSDAPLHLKDQAVQTEVTSNMAAHSHSVTSHNIPVESRKPLEQLGTQENQGPQHSPAQLQEQLGATEAQKQQSLHQLSGAEETIQGPHQEVVELQQQLCGQVQDTANLQEELAQARRESTKQEKKIAVHKTQRQQLHQGLRKSSQQQSKPEERLQDLSRQAQHWQQLHVDSERALALREEELVVCKVELAFLMEELSKVTEQVEDTNRHSRHARQDAGEPTPHSQNT
;
A
#
# COMPACT_ATOMS: atom_id res chain seq x y z
N MET A 1 -15.04 19.47 50.97
CA MET A 1 -13.80 18.82 50.53
C MET A 1 -14.20 17.72 49.58
N ALA A 2 -13.59 17.73 48.40
CA ALA A 2 -14.12 17.16 47.15
C ALA A 2 -14.12 15.63 47.15
N GLN A 3 -15.23 15.06 46.68
CA GLN A 3 -15.39 13.66 46.35
C GLN A 3 -15.57 13.63 44.82
N GLU A 4 -14.49 13.32 44.11
CA GLU A 4 -14.49 13.20 42.65
C GLU A 4 -15.15 11.88 42.25
N ASP A 5 -16.34 12.02 41.68
CA ASP A 5 -17.15 10.98 41.06
C ASP A 5 -16.59 10.72 39.64
N ARG A 6 -15.77 9.67 39.48
CA ARG A 6 -15.32 9.21 38.16
C ARG A 6 -16.43 8.36 37.54
N GLY A 7 -17.31 9.02 36.82
CA GLY A 7 -18.23 8.37 35.89
C GLY A 7 -17.48 7.76 34.72
N GLU A 8 -17.28 6.44 34.77
CA GLU A 8 -16.87 5.62 33.63
C GLU A 8 -18.07 5.46 32.66
N ASN A 9 -18.26 6.42 31.78
CA ASN A 9 -19.10 6.25 30.59
C ASN A 9 -18.33 5.44 29.54
N TRP A 10 -18.41 4.11 29.65
CA TRP A 10 -18.05 3.20 28.57
C TRP A 10 -19.07 3.34 27.43
N LEU A 11 -18.64 3.91 26.31
CA LEU A 11 -19.39 3.95 25.06
C LEU A 11 -19.39 2.54 24.42
N PRO A 12 -20.55 1.91 24.16
CA PRO A 12 -20.64 0.75 23.29
C PRO A 12 -20.97 1.24 21.88
N GLY A 13 -20.02 1.22 20.95
CA GLY A 13 -20.32 1.67 19.57
C GLY A 13 -19.14 1.85 18.62
N ALA A 14 -18.14 0.97 18.66
CA ALA A 14 -17.06 0.95 17.67
C ALA A 14 -16.67 -0.47 17.24
N GLU A 15 -17.64 -1.38 17.19
CA GLU A 15 -17.50 -2.72 16.60
C GLU A 15 -18.30 -2.78 15.30
N GLU A 16 -17.82 -2.18 14.21
CA GLU A 16 -18.26 -2.53 12.85
C GLU A 16 -17.46 -1.71 11.83
N THR A 17 -16.28 -2.18 11.45
CA THR A 17 -15.67 -2.00 10.11
C THR A 17 -14.24 -2.53 10.08
N ILE A 18 -14.03 -3.81 10.44
CA ILE A 18 -12.77 -4.46 10.05
C ILE A 18 -12.92 -5.93 9.58
N PRO A 19 -13.80 -6.24 8.61
CA PRO A 19 -13.71 -7.52 7.89
C PRO A 19 -12.47 -7.56 6.98
N GLU A 20 -12.14 -6.48 6.26
CA GLU A 20 -11.05 -6.49 5.27
C GLU A 20 -9.63 -6.65 5.89
N LEU A 21 -9.38 -6.10 7.08
CA LEU A 21 -8.09 -6.32 7.76
C LEU A 21 -8.02 -7.74 8.32
N ARG A 22 -9.15 -8.33 8.73
CA ARG A 22 -9.19 -9.70 9.24
C ARG A 22 -8.90 -10.69 8.11
N ASP A 23 -9.46 -10.45 6.94
CA ASP A 23 -9.18 -11.22 5.72
C ASP A 23 -7.71 -11.06 5.30
N SER A 24 -7.15 -9.85 5.40
CA SER A 24 -5.74 -9.59 5.12
C SER A 24 -4.80 -10.31 6.09
N ILE A 25 -5.11 -10.33 7.39
CA ILE A 25 -4.32 -11.02 8.41
C ILE A 25 -4.39 -12.54 8.22
N GLN A 26 -5.57 -13.07 7.89
CA GLN A 26 -5.77 -14.50 7.68
C GLN A 26 -5.07 -14.99 6.40
N GLN A 27 -5.05 -14.17 5.35
CA GLN A 27 -4.30 -14.44 4.12
C GLN A 27 -2.78 -14.42 4.34
N LEU A 28 -2.29 -13.50 5.18
CA LEU A 28 -0.87 -13.44 5.53
C LEU A 28 -0.42 -14.67 6.33
N GLN A 29 -1.26 -15.17 7.24
CA GLN A 29 -0.99 -16.42 7.97
C GLN A 29 -0.96 -17.64 7.06
N GLN A 30 -1.88 -17.77 6.10
CA GLN A 30 -1.86 -18.86 5.12
C GLN A 30 -0.65 -18.79 4.17
N GLU A 31 -0.26 -17.59 3.73
CA GLU A 31 0.98 -17.43 2.94
C GLU A 31 2.20 -17.83 3.80
N THR A 32 2.24 -17.45 5.07
CA THR A 32 3.37 -17.76 5.97
C THR A 32 3.53 -19.27 6.23
N GLU A 33 2.42 -20.01 6.35
CA GLU A 33 2.45 -21.48 6.45
C GLU A 33 2.89 -22.16 5.13
N ALA A 34 2.61 -21.54 3.97
CA ALA A 34 3.10 -22.03 2.68
C ALA A 34 4.61 -21.80 2.47
N TRP A 35 5.21 -20.84 3.19
CA TRP A 35 6.65 -20.61 3.22
C TRP A 35 7.40 -21.47 4.22
N GLN A 36 6.72 -22.34 4.98
CA GLN A 36 7.41 -23.31 5.82
C GLN A 36 8.20 -24.26 4.90
N PRO A 37 9.55 -24.30 4.99
CA PRO A 37 10.37 -25.06 4.06
C PRO A 37 9.94 -26.53 4.04
N GLN A 38 9.55 -27.01 2.85
CA GLN A 38 9.26 -28.43 2.59
C GLN A 38 10.49 -29.33 2.80
N SER A 39 11.65 -28.77 3.16
CA SER A 39 12.83 -29.51 3.61
C SER A 39 12.66 -30.22 4.97
N GLN A 40 11.63 -29.89 5.77
CA GLN A 40 11.33 -30.65 7.01
C GLN A 40 10.27 -31.75 6.86
N ARG A 41 9.54 -31.86 5.73
CA ARG A 41 8.47 -32.88 5.58
C ARG A 41 8.87 -34.14 4.82
N GLN A 42 10.12 -34.27 4.38
CA GLN A 42 10.59 -35.46 3.64
C GLN A 42 11.90 -36.07 4.17
N SER A 43 12.21 -35.85 5.45
CA SER A 43 13.17 -36.69 6.18
C SER A 43 12.50 -38.00 6.63
N LEU A 44 11.91 -38.74 5.69
CA LEU A 44 11.81 -40.19 5.80
C LEU A 44 13.06 -40.72 5.14
N VAL A 45 14.14 -40.69 5.93
CA VAL A 45 15.39 -41.38 5.65
C VAL A 45 15.03 -42.83 5.38
N LEU A 46 15.01 -43.21 4.10
CA LEU A 46 15.20 -44.59 3.70
C LEU A 46 16.65 -44.92 4.07
N GLU A 47 16.79 -45.61 5.19
CA GLU A 47 18.03 -46.24 5.63
C GLU A 47 18.60 -47.04 4.45
N PRO A 48 19.79 -46.70 3.92
CA PRO A 48 20.37 -47.42 2.81
C PRO A 48 20.72 -48.83 3.27
N GLN A 49 20.11 -49.84 2.64
CA GLN A 49 20.47 -51.22 2.93
C GLN A 49 21.97 -51.44 2.64
N PRO A 50 22.71 -52.07 3.56
CA PRO A 50 24.11 -52.39 3.35
C PRO A 50 24.21 -53.54 2.34
N GLY A 51 24.68 -53.27 1.12
CA GLY A 51 25.00 -54.35 0.18
C GLY A 51 25.22 -54.01 -1.29
N GLU A 52 24.85 -52.83 -1.78
CA GLU A 52 25.03 -52.52 -3.20
C GLU A 52 26.26 -51.63 -3.48
N PRO A 53 27.22 -52.11 -4.29
CA PRO A 53 28.34 -51.29 -4.75
C PRO A 53 27.82 -50.23 -5.70
N ARG A 54 27.67 -49.00 -5.20
CA ARG A 54 27.47 -47.83 -6.05
C ARG A 54 28.69 -47.67 -6.94
N VAL A 55 28.47 -47.81 -8.24
CA VAL A 55 29.38 -47.33 -9.26
C VAL A 55 29.36 -45.81 -9.14
N CYS A 56 30.34 -45.25 -8.41
CA CYS A 56 30.63 -43.83 -8.43
C CYS A 56 30.93 -43.44 -9.88
N GLN A 57 29.98 -42.78 -10.52
CA GLN A 57 30.30 -42.00 -11.70
C GLN A 57 31.07 -40.78 -11.21
N ASP A 58 32.40 -40.90 -11.22
CA ASP A 58 33.30 -39.75 -11.17
C ASP A 58 32.99 -38.87 -12.38
N THR A 59 32.01 -37.99 -12.24
CA THR A 59 31.98 -36.77 -13.06
C THR A 59 33.27 -36.05 -12.76
N GLN A 60 34.22 -36.16 -13.70
CA GLN A 60 35.50 -35.46 -13.71
C GLN A 60 35.29 -34.04 -13.19
N GLN A 61 35.66 -33.80 -11.93
CA GLN A 61 35.88 -32.47 -11.44
C GLN A 61 37.07 -31.97 -12.24
N GLN A 62 36.78 -31.16 -13.26
CA GLN A 62 37.79 -30.39 -13.94
C GLN A 62 38.38 -29.48 -12.86
N GLU A 63 39.57 -29.82 -12.37
CA GLU A 63 40.36 -28.95 -11.49
C GLU A 63 40.60 -27.67 -12.29
N LEU A 64 39.76 -26.68 -12.05
CA LEU A 64 39.93 -25.34 -12.58
C LEU A 64 41.24 -24.81 -11.98
N GLU A 65 42.15 -24.44 -12.86
CA GLU A 65 43.43 -23.85 -12.48
C GLU A 65 43.18 -22.70 -11.48
N PRO A 66 43.97 -22.56 -10.41
CA PRO A 66 43.77 -21.52 -9.40
C PRO A 66 43.63 -20.11 -9.99
N ALA A 67 44.29 -19.85 -11.13
CA ALA A 67 44.18 -18.60 -11.87
C ALA A 67 42.78 -18.35 -12.45
N GLU A 68 42.10 -19.39 -12.92
CA GLU A 68 40.75 -19.30 -13.52
C GLU A 68 39.68 -19.08 -12.44
N VAL A 69 39.83 -19.73 -11.28
CA VAL A 69 39.00 -19.48 -10.10
C VAL A 69 39.16 -18.02 -9.64
N LEU A 70 40.40 -17.53 -9.56
CA LEU A 70 40.67 -16.16 -9.14
C LEU A 70 40.11 -15.12 -10.13
N ALA A 71 40.20 -15.39 -11.44
CA ALA A 71 39.62 -14.56 -12.48
C ALA A 71 38.08 -14.52 -12.38
N THR A 72 37.46 -15.67 -12.10
CA THR A 72 36.00 -15.78 -11.90
C THR A 72 35.54 -15.00 -10.68
N ILE A 73 36.26 -15.11 -9.55
CA ILE A 73 35.98 -14.32 -8.34
C ILE A 73 36.08 -12.82 -8.63
N GLN A 74 37.12 -12.38 -9.34
CA GLN A 74 37.27 -10.97 -9.70
C GLN A 74 36.16 -10.47 -10.63
N ALA A 75 35.70 -11.30 -11.58
CA ALA A 75 34.58 -10.96 -12.46
C ALA A 75 33.28 -10.77 -11.66
N LEU A 76 32.94 -11.75 -10.80
CA LEU A 76 31.77 -11.67 -9.94
C LEU A 76 31.81 -10.46 -9.00
N GLN A 77 33.00 -10.10 -8.51
CA GLN A 77 33.16 -8.93 -7.64
C GLN A 77 32.87 -7.62 -8.38
N ARG A 78 33.32 -7.48 -9.64
CA ARG A 78 32.97 -6.33 -10.49
C ARG A 78 31.47 -6.26 -10.77
N ASP A 79 30.84 -7.40 -11.05
CA ASP A 79 29.40 -7.44 -11.29
C ASP A 79 28.59 -7.05 -10.05
N LEU A 80 29.02 -7.53 -8.86
CA LEU A 80 28.41 -7.14 -7.59
C LEU A 80 28.55 -5.64 -7.32
N ASP A 81 29.73 -5.06 -7.56
CA ASP A 81 29.96 -3.63 -7.36
C ASP A 81 29.14 -2.79 -8.36
N PHE A 82 29.04 -3.22 -9.62
CA PHE A 82 28.15 -2.60 -10.60
C PHE A 82 26.68 -2.64 -10.15
N CYS A 83 26.19 -3.80 -9.68
CA CYS A 83 24.83 -3.93 -9.16
C CYS A 83 24.59 -3.05 -7.94
N ARG A 84 25.56 -2.93 -7.02
CA ARG A 84 25.48 -2.04 -5.85
C ARG A 84 25.32 -0.58 -6.27
N ASP A 85 26.10 -0.12 -7.25
CA ASP A 85 26.04 1.25 -7.72
C ASP A 85 24.71 1.58 -8.41
N VAL A 86 24.20 0.66 -9.23
CA VAL A 86 22.87 0.80 -9.84
C VAL A 86 21.77 0.85 -8.77
N ASN A 87 21.83 -0.05 -7.77
CA ASN A 87 20.87 -0.06 -6.68
C ASN A 87 20.93 1.21 -5.82
N ARG A 88 22.12 1.75 -5.53
CA ARG A 88 22.28 3.02 -4.82
C ARG A 88 21.64 4.19 -5.59
N LYS A 89 21.89 4.28 -6.89
CA LYS A 89 21.27 5.32 -7.75
C LYS A 89 19.75 5.22 -7.76
N ARG A 90 19.22 3.99 -7.88
CA ARG A 90 17.78 3.75 -7.85
C ARG A 90 17.15 4.08 -6.49
N LEU A 91 17.84 3.76 -5.39
CA LEU A 91 17.40 4.11 -4.04
C LEU A 91 17.33 5.63 -3.86
N ALA A 92 18.37 6.36 -4.28
CA ALA A 92 18.38 7.83 -4.22
C ALA A 92 17.23 8.44 -5.04
N GLN A 93 16.93 7.88 -6.22
CA GLN A 93 15.80 8.33 -7.04
C GLN A 93 14.45 8.08 -6.36
N LEU A 94 14.27 6.93 -5.71
CA LEU A 94 13.03 6.62 -4.98
C LEU A 94 12.85 7.54 -3.77
N GLN A 95 13.92 7.82 -3.03
CA GLN A 95 13.88 8.76 -1.90
C GLN A 95 13.53 10.18 -2.37
N GLN A 96 14.09 10.62 -3.49
CA GLN A 96 13.73 11.91 -4.08
C GLN A 96 12.24 11.97 -4.45
N GLN A 97 11.71 10.91 -5.06
CA GLN A 97 10.29 10.82 -5.41
C GLN A 97 9.37 10.79 -4.18
N GLU A 98 9.80 10.13 -3.10
CA GLU A 98 9.07 10.11 -1.82
C GLU A 98 9.00 11.52 -1.22
N CYS A 99 10.10 12.27 -1.21
CA CYS A 99 10.11 13.66 -0.76
C CYS A 99 9.22 14.57 -1.61
N GLU A 100 9.21 14.40 -2.94
CA GLU A 100 8.33 15.16 -3.84
C GLU A 100 6.84 14.86 -3.55
N MET A 101 6.49 13.59 -3.37
CA MET A 101 5.12 13.19 -3.03
C MET A 101 4.69 13.72 -1.66
N GLU A 102 5.57 13.68 -0.67
CA GLU A 102 5.30 14.21 0.67
C GLU A 102 5.08 15.73 0.64
N GLN A 103 5.86 16.45 -0.18
CA GLN A 103 5.64 17.88 -0.42
C GLN A 103 4.29 18.13 -1.09
N GLU A 104 3.95 17.42 -2.16
CA GLU A 104 2.64 17.54 -2.83
C GLU A 104 1.47 17.25 -1.87
N HIS A 105 1.63 16.25 -1.00
CA HIS A 105 0.65 15.94 0.04
C HIS A 105 0.50 17.10 1.02
N GLN A 106 1.61 17.68 1.48
CA GLN A 106 1.59 18.81 2.40
C GLN A 106 0.96 20.06 1.78
N ASP A 107 1.20 20.30 0.49
CA ASP A 107 0.58 21.39 -0.27
C ASP A 107 -0.94 21.18 -0.39
N LEU A 108 -1.38 19.94 -0.67
CA LEU A 108 -2.80 19.59 -0.72
C LEU A 108 -3.48 19.77 0.64
N VAL A 109 -2.84 19.34 1.74
CA VAL A 109 -3.35 19.53 3.10
C VAL A 109 -3.48 21.03 3.41
N SER A 110 -2.50 21.83 3.02
CA SER A 110 -2.53 23.28 3.19
C SER A 110 -3.66 23.94 2.40
N LEU A 111 -3.88 23.50 1.15
CA LEU A 111 -5.00 23.95 0.31
C LEU A 111 -6.34 23.58 0.94
N MET A 112 -6.49 22.35 1.44
CA MET A 112 -7.71 21.90 2.12
C MET A 112 -8.00 22.71 3.38
N GLN A 113 -6.97 23.02 4.19
CA GLN A 113 -7.14 23.90 5.36
C GLN A 113 -7.54 25.31 4.96
N GLN A 114 -6.98 25.86 3.87
CA GLN A 114 -7.34 27.18 3.38
C GLN A 114 -8.80 27.25 2.90
N CYS A 115 -9.28 26.20 2.20
CA CYS A 115 -10.68 26.10 1.81
C CYS A 115 -11.61 26.02 3.04
N GLN A 116 -11.28 25.20 4.04
CA GLN A 116 -12.08 25.09 5.27
C GLN A 116 -12.17 26.40 6.07
N VAL A 117 -11.08 27.19 6.10
CA VAL A 117 -11.08 28.51 6.76
C VAL A 117 -11.94 29.52 5.98
N SER A 118 -12.04 29.39 4.65
CA SER A 118 -12.95 30.20 3.82
C SER A 118 -14.42 29.80 3.90
N ASP A 119 -14.74 28.60 4.40
CA ASP A 119 -16.13 28.13 4.56
C ASP A 119 -16.77 28.54 5.90
N ALA A 120 -15.97 28.97 6.88
CA ALA A 120 -16.48 29.47 8.17
C ALA A 120 -17.47 30.67 8.07
N PRO A 121 -17.39 31.60 7.09
CA PRO A 121 -18.40 32.65 6.90
C PRO A 121 -19.65 32.18 6.15
N LEU A 122 -19.61 31.07 5.41
CA LEU A 122 -20.75 30.58 4.62
C LEU A 122 -21.84 30.00 5.53
N HIS A 123 -21.47 29.27 6.58
CA HIS A 123 -22.43 28.78 7.56
C HIS A 123 -23.11 29.91 8.36
N LEU A 124 -22.40 31.02 8.61
CA LEU A 124 -22.99 32.20 9.24
C LEU A 124 -23.98 32.93 8.31
N LYS A 125 -23.70 32.96 6.99
CA LYS A 125 -24.62 33.53 6.01
C LYS A 125 -25.87 32.66 5.85
N ASP A 126 -25.72 31.34 5.76
CA ASP A 126 -26.88 30.44 5.69
C ASP A 126 -27.72 30.48 6.96
N GLN A 127 -27.10 30.61 8.14
CA GLN A 127 -27.84 30.80 9.40
C GLN A 127 -28.54 32.17 9.46
N ALA A 128 -27.92 33.24 8.99
CA ALA A 128 -28.55 34.56 8.92
C ALA A 128 -29.74 34.54 7.95
N VAL A 129 -29.58 33.93 6.77
CA VAL A 129 -30.65 33.77 5.77
C VAL A 129 -31.79 32.90 6.33
N GLN A 130 -31.50 31.79 7.02
CA GLN A 130 -32.54 30.99 7.66
C GLN A 130 -33.25 31.73 8.79
N THR A 131 -32.54 32.54 9.57
CA THR A 131 -33.14 33.34 10.65
C THR A 131 -34.03 34.44 10.08
N GLU A 132 -33.63 35.06 8.96
CA GLU A 132 -34.42 36.07 8.25
C GLU A 132 -35.67 35.48 7.57
N VAL A 133 -35.54 34.33 6.90
CA VAL A 133 -36.68 33.61 6.29
C VAL A 133 -37.68 33.16 7.37
N THR A 134 -37.19 32.66 8.51
CA THR A 134 -38.06 32.25 9.63
C THR A 134 -38.74 33.45 10.29
N SER A 135 -38.03 34.59 10.43
CA SER A 135 -38.57 35.85 10.94
C SER A 135 -39.66 36.42 10.01
N ASN A 136 -39.44 36.41 8.69
CA ASN A 136 -40.43 36.86 7.71
C ASN A 136 -41.67 35.95 7.69
N MET A 137 -41.50 34.62 7.80
CA MET A 137 -42.64 33.72 7.90
C MET A 137 -43.43 33.89 9.21
N ALA A 138 -42.76 34.22 10.33
CA ALA A 138 -43.42 34.53 11.59
C ALA A 138 -44.16 35.88 11.54
N ALA A 139 -43.62 36.88 10.85
CA ALA A 139 -44.25 38.19 10.66
C ALA A 139 -45.48 38.15 9.72
N HIS A 140 -45.49 37.25 8.72
CA HIS A 140 -46.60 37.13 7.77
C HIS A 140 -47.69 36.11 8.15
N SER A 141 -47.50 35.35 9.24
CA SER A 141 -48.49 34.35 9.69
C SER A 141 -49.72 34.91 10.44
N HIS A 142 -49.83 36.23 10.60
CA HIS A 142 -51.00 36.89 11.22
C HIS A 142 -51.81 37.78 10.28
N SER A 143 -51.64 37.65 8.96
CA SER A 143 -52.34 38.51 7.99
C SER A 143 -53.15 37.75 6.94
N VAL A 144 -53.55 36.49 7.20
CA VAL A 144 -54.66 35.88 6.44
C VAL A 144 -55.99 36.28 7.08
N THR A 145 -56.21 37.59 7.14
CA THR A 145 -57.52 38.19 7.38
C THR A 145 -58.31 38.04 6.09
N SER A 146 -59.02 36.91 6.00
CA SER A 146 -60.36 36.79 5.42
C SER A 146 -60.87 38.05 4.71
N HIS A 147 -60.43 38.26 3.48
CA HIS A 147 -61.13 39.15 2.56
C HIS A 147 -62.31 38.36 2.01
N ASN A 148 -63.45 38.53 2.66
CA ASN A 148 -64.75 38.20 2.10
C ASN A 148 -64.87 38.93 0.76
N ILE A 149 -64.93 38.16 -0.32
CA ILE A 149 -65.31 38.63 -1.64
C ILE A 149 -66.79 39.04 -1.54
N PRO A 150 -67.18 40.30 -1.81
CA PRO A 150 -68.57 40.61 -2.03
C PRO A 150 -68.94 40.13 -3.44
N VAL A 151 -69.46 38.90 -3.51
CA VAL A 151 -70.17 38.39 -4.69
C VAL A 151 -71.55 39.04 -4.70
N GLU A 152 -71.65 40.29 -5.17
CA GLU A 152 -72.96 40.90 -5.43
C GLU A 152 -72.88 42.02 -6.48
N SER A 153 -72.59 41.66 -7.73
CA SER A 153 -72.80 42.57 -8.87
C SER A 153 -72.92 41.81 -10.18
N ARG A 154 -73.91 40.92 -10.26
CA ARG A 154 -74.41 40.41 -11.54
C ARG A 154 -75.92 40.16 -11.49
N LYS A 155 -76.68 41.25 -11.61
CA LYS A 155 -78.03 41.22 -12.20
C LYS A 155 -78.07 42.21 -13.35
N PRO A 156 -78.23 41.75 -14.60
CA PRO A 156 -78.40 42.62 -15.75
C PRO A 156 -79.85 43.11 -15.79
N LEU A 157 -80.01 44.43 -15.88
CA LEU A 157 -80.63 45.07 -17.06
C LEU A 157 -81.94 44.44 -17.60
N GLU A 158 -82.95 44.29 -16.76
CA GLU A 158 -84.34 43.99 -17.19
C GLU A 158 -85.34 44.81 -16.35
N GLN A 159 -85.39 46.13 -16.56
CA GLN A 159 -86.53 46.98 -16.20
C GLN A 159 -86.40 48.37 -16.85
N LEU A 160 -86.33 48.39 -18.18
CA LEU A 160 -86.52 49.59 -19.00
C LEU A 160 -87.71 49.31 -19.92
N GLY A 161 -88.88 49.33 -19.29
CA GLY A 161 -90.17 49.18 -19.97
C GLY A 161 -91.18 50.04 -19.24
N THR A 162 -91.63 51.09 -19.92
CA THR A 162 -92.83 51.89 -19.65
C THR A 162 -92.86 52.75 -18.38
N GLN A 163 -92.30 53.96 -18.46
CA GLN A 163 -92.98 55.13 -17.92
C GLN A 163 -92.85 56.30 -18.92
N GLU A 164 -93.84 56.35 -19.80
CA GLU A 164 -94.08 57.39 -20.78
C GLU A 164 -94.79 58.57 -20.10
N ASN A 165 -94.50 59.78 -20.58
CA ASN A 165 -95.34 60.97 -20.45
C ASN A 165 -95.61 61.53 -19.04
N GLN A 166 -94.64 62.29 -18.50
CA GLN A 166 -94.95 63.62 -17.96
C GLN A 166 -93.86 64.60 -18.42
N GLY A 167 -94.24 65.50 -19.33
CA GLY A 167 -93.36 66.55 -19.84
C GLY A 167 -92.82 67.39 -18.68
N PRO A 168 -91.50 67.43 -18.48
CA PRO A 168 -90.98 68.15 -17.34
C PRO A 168 -90.95 69.65 -17.69
N GLN A 169 -91.81 70.42 -17.03
CA GLN A 169 -91.49 71.82 -16.76
C GLN A 169 -90.38 71.87 -15.71
N HIS A 170 -89.18 71.41 -16.08
CA HIS A 170 -87.99 71.71 -15.29
C HIS A 170 -87.70 73.18 -15.50
N SER A 171 -87.95 73.97 -14.44
CA SER A 171 -87.50 75.34 -14.36
C SER A 171 -85.99 75.37 -14.65
N PRO A 172 -85.46 76.33 -15.42
CA PRO A 172 -84.04 76.35 -15.83
C PRO A 172 -83.05 76.23 -14.65
N ALA A 173 -83.47 76.63 -13.45
CA ALA A 173 -82.70 76.43 -12.21
C ALA A 173 -82.48 74.95 -11.85
N GLN A 174 -83.44 74.06 -12.12
CA GLN A 174 -83.37 72.63 -11.77
C GLN A 174 -82.43 71.86 -12.72
N LEU A 175 -82.42 72.21 -14.01
CA LEU A 175 -81.44 71.67 -14.97
C LEU A 175 -80.03 72.15 -14.67
N GLN A 176 -79.88 73.41 -14.22
CA GLN A 176 -78.58 73.95 -13.78
C GLN A 176 -78.05 73.23 -12.53
N GLU A 177 -78.92 72.93 -11.56
CA GLU A 177 -78.58 72.17 -10.36
C GLU A 177 -78.21 70.72 -10.70
N GLN A 178 -78.96 70.07 -11.59
CA GLN A 178 -78.64 68.72 -12.05
C GLN A 178 -77.30 68.67 -12.78
N LEU A 179 -77.03 69.61 -13.69
CA LEU A 179 -75.73 69.74 -14.37
C LEU A 179 -74.60 69.90 -13.36
N GLY A 180 -74.77 70.76 -12.36
CA GLY A 180 -73.80 70.95 -11.28
C GLY A 180 -73.57 69.69 -10.43
N ALA A 181 -74.62 68.95 -10.11
CA ALA A 181 -74.52 67.68 -9.37
C ALA A 181 -73.81 66.59 -10.19
N THR A 182 -74.13 66.45 -11.48
CA THR A 182 -73.43 65.51 -12.37
C THR A 182 -71.96 65.90 -12.61
N GLU A 183 -71.66 67.19 -12.71
CA GLU A 183 -70.28 67.68 -12.86
C GLU A 183 -69.46 67.40 -11.58
N ALA A 184 -70.03 67.64 -10.40
CA ALA A 184 -69.41 67.30 -9.12
C ALA A 184 -69.19 65.79 -8.97
N GLN A 185 -70.17 64.97 -9.36
CA GLN A 185 -70.05 63.50 -9.35
C GLN A 185 -68.96 63.01 -10.30
N LYS A 186 -68.83 63.62 -11.48
CA LYS A 186 -67.75 63.31 -12.44
C LYS A 186 -66.39 63.66 -11.85
N GLN A 187 -66.23 64.84 -11.25
CA GLN A 187 -64.99 65.25 -10.58
C GLN A 187 -64.61 64.29 -9.45
N GLN A 188 -65.58 63.89 -8.63
CA GLN A 188 -65.39 62.90 -7.57
C GLN A 188 -64.98 61.54 -8.13
N SER A 189 -65.59 61.11 -9.24
CA SER A 189 -65.24 59.84 -9.90
C SER A 189 -63.83 59.88 -10.49
N LEU A 190 -63.40 61.02 -11.04
CA LEU A 190 -62.03 61.23 -11.53
C LEU A 190 -61.01 61.19 -10.39
N HIS A 191 -61.32 61.79 -9.24
CA HIS A 191 -60.46 61.67 -8.05
C HIS A 191 -60.39 60.24 -7.52
N GLN A 192 -61.51 59.50 -7.51
CA GLN A 192 -61.51 58.08 -7.14
C GLN A 192 -60.72 57.22 -8.12
N LEU A 193 -60.83 57.48 -9.42
CA LEU A 193 -60.05 56.79 -10.46
C LEU A 193 -58.55 57.11 -10.33
N SER A 194 -58.19 58.37 -10.10
CA SER A 194 -56.80 58.78 -9.86
C SER A 194 -56.23 58.13 -8.60
N GLY A 195 -57.02 58.05 -7.52
CA GLY A 195 -56.61 57.35 -6.31
C GLY A 195 -56.45 55.84 -6.52
N ALA A 196 -57.38 55.20 -7.26
CA ALA A 196 -57.26 53.79 -7.61
C ALA A 196 -56.04 53.50 -8.50
N GLU A 197 -55.71 54.42 -9.42
CA GLU A 197 -54.52 54.32 -10.28
C GLU A 197 -53.22 54.36 -9.48
N GLU A 198 -53.09 55.30 -8.51
CA GLU A 198 -51.96 55.32 -7.58
C GLU A 198 -51.90 54.04 -6.73
N THR A 199 -53.05 53.53 -6.29
CA THR A 199 -53.11 52.30 -5.47
C THR A 199 -52.67 51.06 -6.27
N ILE A 200 -52.84 51.07 -7.60
CA ILE A 200 -52.43 49.96 -8.49
C ILE A 200 -50.96 50.08 -8.92
N GLN A 201 -50.39 51.30 -8.98
CA GLN A 201 -48.99 51.49 -9.37
C GLN A 201 -48.01 50.84 -8.39
N GLY A 202 -48.25 50.91 -7.08
CA GLY A 202 -47.39 50.28 -6.07
C GLY A 202 -47.23 48.77 -6.28
N PRO A 203 -48.33 47.99 -6.31
CA PRO A 203 -48.30 46.56 -6.61
C PRO A 203 -47.68 46.24 -7.98
N HIS A 204 -47.90 47.09 -9.00
CA HIS A 204 -47.30 46.85 -10.31
C HIS A 204 -45.77 46.93 -10.27
N GLN A 205 -45.22 47.92 -9.57
CA GLN A 205 -43.78 48.07 -9.38
C GLN A 205 -43.18 46.89 -8.62
N GLU A 206 -43.84 46.44 -7.55
CA GLU A 206 -43.41 45.26 -6.77
C GLU A 206 -43.42 43.98 -7.62
N VAL A 207 -44.43 43.78 -8.47
CA VAL A 207 -44.49 42.63 -9.40
C VAL A 207 -43.32 42.66 -10.39
N VAL A 208 -42.95 43.83 -10.91
CA VAL A 208 -41.82 43.98 -11.83
C VAL A 208 -40.50 43.67 -11.13
N GLU A 209 -40.31 44.15 -9.90
CA GLU A 209 -39.11 43.88 -9.09
C GLU A 209 -38.98 42.39 -8.75
N LEU A 210 -40.08 41.76 -8.30
CA LEU A 210 -40.13 40.33 -8.02
C LEU A 210 -39.88 39.50 -9.28
N GLN A 211 -40.42 39.90 -10.43
CA GLN A 211 -40.17 39.22 -11.70
C GLN A 211 -38.69 39.32 -12.10
N GLN A 212 -38.06 40.48 -11.92
CA GLN A 212 -36.64 40.67 -12.21
C GLN A 212 -35.76 39.85 -11.26
N GLN A 213 -36.10 39.82 -9.96
CA GLN A 213 -35.44 38.96 -8.98
C GLN A 213 -35.58 37.48 -9.33
N LEU A 214 -36.77 37.02 -9.71
CA LEU A 214 -37.01 35.63 -10.11
C LEU A 214 -36.21 35.26 -11.36
N CYS A 215 -36.14 36.13 -12.35
CA CYS A 215 -35.28 35.94 -13.53
C CYS A 215 -33.80 35.81 -13.15
N GLY A 216 -33.32 36.63 -12.20
CA GLY A 216 -31.97 36.52 -11.66
C GLY A 216 -31.72 35.16 -11.00
N GLN A 217 -32.62 34.73 -10.11
CA GLN A 217 -32.52 33.43 -9.44
C GLN A 217 -32.55 32.24 -10.42
N VAL A 218 -33.38 32.30 -11.46
CA VAL A 218 -33.42 31.26 -12.50
C VAL A 218 -32.10 31.19 -13.26
N GLN A 219 -31.47 32.34 -13.54
CA GLN A 219 -30.16 32.36 -14.19
C GLN A 219 -29.07 31.80 -13.28
N ASP A 220 -29.06 32.17 -12.00
CA ASP A 220 -28.06 31.69 -11.03
C ASP A 220 -28.18 30.18 -10.82
N THR A 221 -29.40 29.67 -10.69
CA THR A 221 -29.64 28.22 -10.56
C THR A 221 -29.23 27.45 -11.82
N ALA A 222 -29.43 28.02 -13.02
CA ALA A 222 -28.95 27.43 -14.26
C ALA A 222 -27.40 27.38 -14.32
N ASN A 223 -26.73 28.45 -13.92
CA ASN A 223 -25.27 28.52 -13.86
C ASN A 223 -24.69 27.50 -12.86
N LEU A 224 -25.24 27.44 -11.65
CA LEU A 224 -24.83 26.47 -10.63
C LEU A 224 -25.03 25.02 -11.10
N GLN A 225 -26.10 24.76 -11.85
CA GLN A 225 -26.36 23.44 -12.41
C GLN A 225 -25.34 23.06 -13.49
N GLU A 226 -24.86 24.02 -14.30
CA GLU A 226 -23.78 23.80 -15.26
C GLU A 226 -22.44 23.52 -14.57
N GLU A 227 -22.09 24.30 -13.54
CA GLU A 227 -20.87 24.09 -12.75
C GLU A 227 -20.87 22.71 -12.06
N LEU A 228 -22.01 22.31 -11.48
CA LEU A 228 -22.16 21.00 -10.86
C LEU A 228 -22.02 19.87 -11.89
N ALA A 229 -22.54 20.04 -13.09
CA ALA A 229 -22.35 19.09 -14.19
C ALA A 229 -20.89 19.03 -14.67
N GLN A 230 -20.17 20.15 -14.65
CA GLN A 230 -18.74 20.19 -14.95
C GLN A 230 -17.91 19.50 -13.85
N ALA A 231 -18.15 19.83 -12.59
CA ALA A 231 -17.48 19.22 -11.44
C ALA A 231 -17.64 17.69 -11.44
N ARG A 232 -18.84 17.18 -11.75
CA ARG A 232 -19.08 15.73 -11.92
C ARG A 232 -18.25 15.13 -13.05
N ARG A 233 -18.15 15.81 -14.21
CA ARG A 233 -17.33 15.35 -15.33
C ARG A 233 -15.85 15.31 -14.97
N GLU A 234 -15.34 16.29 -14.25
CA GLU A 234 -13.94 16.33 -13.81
C GLU A 234 -13.64 15.27 -12.74
N SER A 235 -14.55 15.09 -11.78
CA SER A 235 -14.48 14.02 -10.77
C SER A 235 -14.36 12.63 -11.43
N THR A 236 -15.22 12.31 -12.40
CA THR A 236 -15.12 11.01 -13.12
C THR A 236 -13.83 10.86 -13.94
N LYS A 237 -13.25 11.96 -14.46
CA LYS A 237 -11.93 11.93 -15.11
C LYS A 237 -10.83 11.63 -14.09
N GLN A 238 -10.91 12.21 -12.90
CA GLN A 238 -9.94 12.00 -11.83
C GLN A 238 -10.01 10.57 -11.28
N GLU A 239 -11.20 10.03 -11.07
CA GLU A 239 -11.39 8.62 -10.66
C GLU A 239 -10.74 7.65 -11.64
N LYS A 240 -10.88 7.88 -12.95
CA LYS A 240 -10.22 7.07 -13.99
C LYS A 240 -8.69 7.15 -13.88
N LYS A 241 -8.12 8.34 -13.65
CA LYS A 241 -6.67 8.50 -13.44
C LYS A 241 -6.20 7.75 -12.20
N ILE A 242 -6.96 7.84 -11.10
CA ILE A 242 -6.66 7.12 -9.85
C ILE A 242 -6.70 5.60 -10.09
N ALA A 243 -7.69 5.09 -10.82
CA ALA A 243 -7.80 3.66 -11.13
C ALA A 243 -6.62 3.14 -11.98
N VAL A 244 -6.17 3.93 -12.97
CA VAL A 244 -4.98 3.61 -13.78
C VAL A 244 -3.73 3.57 -12.90
N HIS A 245 -3.51 4.59 -12.06
CA HIS A 245 -2.36 4.64 -11.17
C HIS A 245 -2.35 3.47 -10.16
N LYS A 246 -3.51 3.12 -9.59
CA LYS A 246 -3.67 1.96 -8.70
C LYS A 246 -3.27 0.65 -9.41
N THR A 247 -3.70 0.48 -10.65
CA THR A 247 -3.35 -0.70 -11.47
C THR A 247 -1.84 -0.75 -11.75
N GLN A 248 -1.24 0.38 -12.12
CA GLN A 248 0.20 0.48 -12.36
C GLN A 248 1.02 0.14 -11.10
N ARG A 249 0.62 0.66 -9.94
CA ARG A 249 1.23 0.30 -8.66
C ARG A 249 1.15 -1.20 -8.38
N GLN A 250 0.00 -1.83 -8.60
CA GLN A 250 -0.15 -3.27 -8.42
C GLN A 250 0.78 -4.07 -9.34
N GLN A 251 0.92 -3.66 -10.60
CA GLN A 251 1.86 -4.30 -11.53
C GLN A 251 3.31 -4.15 -11.08
N LEU A 252 3.71 -2.96 -10.61
CA LEU A 252 5.05 -2.74 -10.06
C LEU A 252 5.31 -3.60 -8.83
N HIS A 253 4.38 -3.66 -7.88
CA HIS A 253 4.49 -4.54 -6.71
C HIS A 253 4.60 -6.01 -7.10
N GLN A 254 3.83 -6.47 -8.10
CA GLN A 254 3.94 -7.82 -8.61
C GLN A 254 5.30 -8.08 -9.28
N GLY A 255 5.82 -7.11 -10.02
CA GLY A 255 7.16 -7.16 -10.62
C GLY A 255 8.26 -7.26 -9.56
N LEU A 256 8.18 -6.45 -8.51
CA LEU A 256 9.11 -6.48 -7.37
C LEU A 256 9.04 -7.80 -6.58
N ARG A 257 7.84 -8.35 -6.37
CA ARG A 257 7.67 -9.67 -5.75
C ARG A 257 8.37 -10.76 -6.57
N LYS A 258 8.21 -10.74 -7.90
CA LYS A 258 8.87 -11.68 -8.81
C LYS A 258 10.39 -11.51 -8.81
N SER A 259 10.91 -10.28 -8.82
CA SER A 259 12.36 -10.05 -8.78
C SER A 259 12.97 -10.47 -7.45
N SER A 260 12.29 -10.21 -6.33
CA SER A 260 12.73 -10.66 -5.00
C SER A 260 12.80 -12.20 -4.92
N GLN A 261 11.79 -12.90 -5.44
CA GLN A 261 11.82 -14.37 -5.56
C GLN A 261 12.92 -14.88 -6.49
N GLN A 262 13.31 -14.11 -7.50
CA GLN A 262 14.44 -14.46 -8.36
C GLN A 262 15.78 -14.20 -7.69
N GLN A 263 15.89 -13.23 -6.79
CA GLN A 263 17.10 -12.92 -6.02
C GLN A 263 17.35 -13.89 -4.85
N SER A 264 16.31 -14.50 -4.28
CA SER A 264 16.50 -15.49 -3.21
C SER A 264 17.16 -16.79 -3.71
N LYS A 265 16.96 -17.16 -4.99
CA LYS A 265 17.61 -18.34 -5.60
C LYS A 265 19.15 -18.29 -5.63
N PRO A 266 19.80 -17.22 -6.13
CA PRO A 266 21.25 -17.12 -6.08
C PRO A 266 21.79 -16.99 -4.66
N GLU A 267 21.06 -16.36 -3.72
CA GLU A 267 21.46 -16.32 -2.31
C GLU A 267 21.49 -17.72 -1.67
N GLU A 268 20.47 -18.55 -1.93
CA GLU A 268 20.44 -19.94 -1.47
C GLU A 268 21.61 -20.75 -2.07
N ARG A 269 21.88 -20.59 -3.38
CA ARG A 269 23.04 -21.22 -4.04
C ARG A 269 24.38 -20.79 -3.45
N LEU A 270 24.53 -19.49 -3.12
CA LEU A 270 25.74 -18.98 -2.48
C LEU A 270 25.91 -19.58 -1.08
N GLN A 271 24.82 -19.73 -0.34
CA GLN A 271 24.84 -20.36 0.98
C GLN A 271 25.23 -21.84 0.88
N ASP A 272 24.71 -22.58 -0.09
CA ASP A 272 25.07 -23.98 -0.33
C ASP A 272 26.52 -24.14 -0.77
N LEU A 273 27.02 -23.29 -1.68
CA LEU A 273 28.43 -23.28 -2.07
C LEU A 273 29.33 -22.95 -0.87
N SER A 274 28.92 -22.03 0.00
CA SER A 274 29.66 -21.71 1.22
C SER A 274 29.72 -22.91 2.18
N ARG A 275 28.62 -23.63 2.38
CA ARG A 275 28.58 -24.87 3.18
C ARG A 275 29.48 -25.94 2.57
N GLN A 276 29.47 -26.08 1.24
CA GLN A 276 30.30 -27.05 0.54
C GLN A 276 31.80 -26.71 0.68
N ALA A 277 32.18 -25.44 0.55
CA ALA A 277 33.55 -24.99 0.75
C ALA A 277 34.04 -25.25 2.19
N GLN A 278 33.20 -24.99 3.19
CA GLN A 278 33.51 -25.30 4.59
C GLN A 278 33.71 -26.80 4.82
N HIS A 279 32.89 -27.65 4.19
CA HIS A 279 33.03 -29.10 4.29
C HIS A 279 34.36 -29.59 3.71
N TRP A 280 34.76 -29.10 2.53
CA TRP A 280 36.04 -29.45 1.92
C TRP A 280 37.24 -28.97 2.74
N GLN A 281 37.14 -27.77 3.32
CA GLN A 281 38.17 -27.24 4.21
C GLN A 281 38.35 -28.15 5.44
N GLN A 282 37.24 -28.59 6.04
CA GLN A 282 37.29 -29.53 7.16
C GLN A 282 37.92 -30.87 6.77
N LEU A 283 37.51 -31.43 5.63
CA LEU A 283 38.06 -32.69 5.13
C LEU A 283 39.55 -32.60 4.85
N HIS A 284 40.02 -31.47 4.30
CA HIS A 284 41.45 -31.23 4.07
C HIS A 284 42.23 -31.23 5.38
N VAL A 285 41.77 -30.48 6.39
CA VAL A 285 42.41 -30.43 7.72
C VAL A 285 42.45 -31.82 8.38
N ASP A 286 41.37 -32.59 8.28
CA ASP A 286 41.32 -33.94 8.84
C ASP A 286 42.26 -34.90 8.10
N SER A 287 42.38 -34.75 6.77
CA SER A 287 43.34 -35.49 5.96
C SER A 287 44.79 -35.16 6.32
N GLU A 288 45.12 -33.88 6.53
CA GLU A 288 46.46 -33.45 6.96
C GLU A 288 46.81 -34.04 8.33
N ARG A 289 45.86 -34.04 9.27
CA ARG A 289 46.05 -34.67 10.59
C ARG A 289 46.26 -36.18 10.48
N ALA A 290 45.47 -36.86 9.66
CA ALA A 290 45.61 -38.30 9.44
C ALA A 290 46.97 -38.63 8.81
N LEU A 291 47.44 -37.81 7.87
CA LEU A 291 48.74 -37.98 7.23
C LEU A 291 49.88 -37.77 8.23
N ALA A 292 49.82 -36.72 9.07
CA ALA A 292 50.81 -36.48 10.12
C ALA A 292 50.92 -37.68 11.09
N LEU A 293 49.79 -38.25 11.52
CA LEU A 293 49.79 -39.46 12.36
C LEU A 293 50.46 -40.66 11.67
N ARG A 294 50.23 -40.85 10.36
CA ARG A 294 50.88 -41.93 9.59
C ARG A 294 52.38 -41.71 9.43
N GLU A 295 52.82 -40.46 9.29
CA GLU A 295 54.24 -40.13 9.27
C GLU A 295 54.91 -40.43 10.62
N GLU A 296 54.26 -40.12 11.74
CA GLU A 296 54.71 -40.49 13.08
C GLU A 296 54.83 -42.02 13.25
N GLU A 297 53.79 -42.78 12.87
CA GLU A 297 53.81 -44.26 12.89
C GLU A 297 54.95 -44.81 12.02
N LEU A 298 55.16 -44.25 10.83
CA LEU A 298 56.23 -44.69 9.93
C LEU A 298 57.62 -44.45 10.53
N VAL A 299 57.82 -43.33 11.23
CA VAL A 299 59.08 -43.05 11.94
C VAL A 299 59.33 -44.11 13.02
N VAL A 300 58.31 -44.48 13.81
CA VAL A 300 58.42 -45.56 14.80
C VAL A 300 58.82 -46.87 14.14
N CYS A 301 58.13 -47.28 13.08
CA CYS A 301 58.47 -48.52 12.35
C CYS A 301 59.89 -48.49 11.76
N LYS A 302 60.36 -47.34 11.26
CA LYS A 302 61.74 -47.20 10.77
C LYS A 302 62.77 -47.37 11.87
N VAL A 303 62.52 -46.83 13.07
CA VAL A 303 63.41 -46.98 14.23
C VAL A 303 63.43 -48.43 14.72
N GLU A 304 62.27 -49.07 14.84
CA GLU A 304 62.15 -50.48 15.23
C GLU A 304 62.86 -51.41 14.23
N LEU A 305 62.69 -51.17 12.93
CA LEU A 305 63.36 -51.94 11.89
C LEU A 305 64.89 -51.76 11.96
N ALA A 306 65.37 -50.54 12.18
CA ALA A 306 66.80 -50.27 12.32
C ALA A 306 67.40 -51.00 13.55
N PHE A 307 66.68 -50.99 14.68
CA PHE A 307 67.06 -51.75 15.88
C PHE A 307 67.12 -53.26 15.60
N LEU A 308 66.10 -53.82 14.95
CA LEU A 308 66.06 -55.24 14.60
C LEU A 308 67.18 -55.63 13.63
N MET A 309 67.50 -54.77 12.66
CA MET A 309 68.63 -54.97 11.76
C MET A 309 69.98 -54.98 12.51
N GLU A 310 70.16 -54.10 13.49
CA GLU A 310 71.35 -54.06 14.33
C GLU A 310 71.49 -55.36 15.15
N GLU A 311 70.42 -55.82 15.80
CA GLU A 311 70.42 -57.07 16.57
C GLU A 311 70.69 -58.30 15.68
N LEU A 312 70.11 -58.35 14.47
CA LEU A 312 70.42 -59.40 13.50
C LEU A 312 71.89 -59.38 13.08
N SER A 313 72.47 -58.20 12.89
CA SER A 313 73.90 -58.06 12.58
C SER A 313 74.77 -58.62 13.72
N LYS A 314 74.45 -58.30 14.98
CA LYS A 314 75.17 -58.82 16.16
C LYS A 314 75.08 -60.34 16.27
N VAL A 315 73.89 -60.92 16.10
CA VAL A 315 73.70 -62.38 16.15
C VAL A 315 74.47 -63.06 15.01
N THR A 316 74.46 -62.48 13.81
CA THR A 316 75.20 -63.02 12.66
C THR A 316 76.70 -63.04 12.93
N GLU A 317 77.26 -61.94 13.46
CA GLU A 317 78.66 -61.84 13.86
C GLU A 317 79.01 -62.89 14.93
N GLN A 318 78.17 -63.07 15.94
CA GLN A 318 78.36 -64.08 16.99
C GLN A 318 78.34 -65.52 16.45
N VAL A 319 77.44 -65.83 15.51
CA VAL A 319 77.38 -67.14 14.84
C VAL A 319 78.64 -67.38 14.00
N GLU A 320 79.10 -66.38 13.26
CA GLU A 320 80.34 -66.46 12.48
C GLU A 320 81.55 -66.69 13.39
N ASP A 321 81.68 -65.95 14.48
CA ASP A 321 82.75 -66.13 15.46
C ASP A 321 82.71 -67.50 16.10
N THR A 322 81.54 -67.97 16.54
CA THR A 322 81.40 -69.32 17.12
C THR A 322 81.79 -70.40 16.09
N ASN A 323 81.41 -70.21 14.82
CA ASN A 323 81.81 -71.11 13.74
C ASN A 323 83.33 -71.10 13.53
N ARG A 324 83.99 -69.93 13.55
CA ARG A 324 85.46 -69.80 13.50
C ARG A 324 86.12 -70.55 14.65
N HIS A 325 85.67 -70.34 15.89
CA HIS A 325 86.21 -71.04 17.07
C HIS A 325 86.01 -72.57 16.97
N SER A 326 84.85 -73.04 16.49
CA SER A 326 84.59 -74.47 16.31
C SER A 326 85.49 -75.13 15.26
N ARG A 327 85.85 -74.40 14.19
CA ARG A 327 86.80 -74.88 13.17
C ARG A 327 88.22 -75.00 13.73
N HIS A 328 88.64 -74.05 14.57
CA HIS A 328 89.95 -74.12 15.23
C HIS A 328 90.02 -75.25 16.26
N ALA A 329 88.97 -75.48 17.05
CA ALA A 329 88.92 -76.59 18.01
C ALA A 329 88.95 -77.98 17.35
N ARG A 330 88.39 -78.13 16.13
CA ARG A 330 88.48 -79.36 15.33
C ARG A 330 89.87 -79.61 14.72
N GLN A 331 90.70 -78.57 14.57
CA GLN A 331 92.07 -78.73 14.08
C GLN A 331 93.05 -79.14 15.18
N ASP A 332 92.72 -78.88 16.46
CA ASP A 332 93.57 -79.22 17.62
C ASP A 332 93.20 -80.60 18.23
N ALA A 333 91.97 -81.08 18.00
CA ALA A 333 91.51 -82.41 18.41
C ALA A 333 91.74 -83.48 17.32
N GLY A 334 93.01 -83.91 17.17
CA GLY A 334 93.36 -85.23 16.67
C GLY A 334 93.59 -85.38 15.17
N GLU A 335 94.87 -85.48 14.79
CA GLU A 335 95.28 -86.50 13.82
C GLU A 335 95.10 -87.89 14.48
N PRO A 336 94.15 -88.74 14.05
CA PRO A 336 94.30 -90.16 14.28
C PRO A 336 95.42 -90.63 13.36
N THR A 337 96.52 -91.01 13.98
CA THR A 337 97.68 -91.64 13.33
C THR A 337 97.17 -92.77 12.41
N PRO A 338 97.47 -92.75 11.10
CA PRO A 338 97.11 -93.87 10.24
C PRO A 338 97.99 -95.05 10.62
N HIS A 339 97.37 -96.06 11.23
CA HIS A 339 98.01 -97.34 11.52
C HIS A 339 98.31 -98.01 10.17
N SER A 340 99.56 -97.87 9.73
CA SER A 340 100.13 -98.56 8.59
C SER A 340 100.22 -100.05 8.92
N GLN A 341 99.26 -100.85 8.43
CA GLN A 341 99.44 -102.28 8.25
C GLN A 341 99.98 -102.51 6.84
N ASN A 342 101.29 -102.72 6.75
CA ASN A 342 101.93 -103.37 5.60
C ASN A 342 102.51 -104.70 6.08
N THR A 343 102.13 -105.75 5.34
CA THR A 343 102.94 -106.93 5.07
C THR A 343 104.27 -106.56 4.42
#